data_AF-A0A552E2I3-F1
#
_entry.id   AF-A0A552E2I3-F1
#
_cell.length_a   1.000
_cell.length_b   1.000
_cell.length_c   1.000
_cell.angle_alpha   90.00
_cell.angle_beta   90.00
_cell.angle_gamma   90.00
#
_symmetry.space_group_name_H-M   'P 1'
#
loop_
_entity.id
_entity.type
_entity.pdbx_description
1 polymer ?
#
loop_
_entity_poly.entity_id
_entity_poly.type
_entity_poly.pdbx_seq_one_letter_code
_entity_poly.pdbx_strand_id
1 'polypeptide(L)' 'MKNLQPLDLHPIKTESEYEAALLEIESLLEVPPGTPEAARLDLLATLVDAYEQEHFPIPLPDPIEAIVNRKDI' A
#
# COMPACT_ATOMS: atom_id res chain seq x y z
N MET A 1 4.67 -7.63 25.07
CA MET A 1 5.25 -7.72 23.71
C MET A 1 4.18 -8.39 22.86
N LYS A 2 3.67 -7.73 21.81
CA LYS A 2 2.74 -8.38 20.89
C LYS A 2 3.54 -9.52 20.23
N ASN A 3 3.08 -10.76 20.39
CA ASN A 3 3.67 -11.88 19.66
C ASN A 3 3.38 -11.62 18.18
N LEU A 4 4.41 -11.28 17.41
CA LEU A 4 4.32 -11.27 15.96
C LEU A 4 3.95 -12.69 15.55
N GLN A 5 2.72 -12.87 15.05
CA GLN A 5 2.33 -14.12 14.41
C GLN A 5 3.38 -14.41 13.33
N PRO A 6 3.78 -15.68 13.14
CA PRO A 6 4.71 -16.04 12.07
C PRO A 6 4.25 -15.41 10.76
N LEU A 7 5.20 -14.82 10.05
CA LEU A 7 5.00 -13.97 8.88
C LEU A 7 4.44 -14.80 7.72
N ASP A 8 3.14 -15.04 7.72
CA ASP A 8 2.43 -15.74 6.65
C ASP A 8 2.06 -14.73 5.55
N LEU A 9 3.10 -14.17 4.93
CA LEU A 9 2.94 -13.17 3.87
C LEU A 9 2.65 -13.87 2.55
N HIS A 10 1.51 -13.50 1.98
CA HIS A 10 1.04 -13.96 0.70
C HIS A 10 0.63 -12.76 -0.15
N PRO A 11 0.60 -12.91 -1.48
CA PRO A 11 -0.04 -11.91 -2.33
C PRO A 11 -1.47 -11.66 -1.87
N ILE A 12 -1.86 -10.39 -1.78
CA ILE A 12 -3.26 -9.99 -1.57
C ILE A 12 -4.02 -10.31 -2.85
N LYS A 13 -5.12 -11.07 -2.75
CA LYS A 13 -5.89 -11.54 -3.90
C LYS A 13 -7.36 -11.16 -3.84
N THR A 14 -7.81 -10.65 -2.69
CA THR A 14 -9.20 -10.30 -2.45
C THR A 14 -9.30 -8.93 -1.79
N GLU A 15 -10.45 -8.28 -1.99
CA GLU A 15 -10.75 -6.98 -1.36
C GLU A 15 -10.73 -7.08 0.17
N SER A 16 -11.19 -8.20 0.75
CA SER A 16 -11.14 -8.40 2.20
C SER A 16 -9.72 -8.50 2.75
N GLU A 17 -8.80 -9.14 2.02
CA GLU A 17 -7.38 -9.18 2.40
C GLU A 17 -6.73 -7.80 2.27
N TYR A 18 -7.12 -7.04 1.24
CA TYR A 18 -6.68 -5.66 1.02
C TYR A 18 -7.13 -4.75 2.18
N GLU A 19 -8.41 -4.78 2.55
CA GLU A 19 -8.94 -4.01 3.69
C GLU A 19 -8.26 -4.39 5.02
N ALA A 20 -8.02 -5.69 5.24
CA ALA A 20 -7.31 -6.16 6.42
C ALA A 20 -5.86 -5.64 6.47
N ALA A 21 -5.17 -5.64 5.31
CA ALA A 21 -3.82 -5.09 5.20
C ALA A 21 -3.80 -3.59 5.50
N LEU A 22 -4.77 -2.82 5.01
CA LEU A 22 -4.89 -1.38 5.30
C LEU A 22 -5.09 -1.10 6.79
N LEU A 23 -6.01 -1.80 7.45
CA LEU A 23 -6.24 -1.65 8.90
C LEU A 23 -4.99 -1.98 9.71
N GLU A 24 -4.21 -2.95 9.26
CA GLU A 24 -2.98 -3.31 9.93
C GLU A 24 -1.86 -2.29 9.70
N ILE A 25 -1.73 -1.76 8.48
CA ILE A 25 -0.83 -0.64 8.16
C ILE A 25 -1.14 0.55 9.08
N GLU A 26 -2.40 0.95 9.22
CA GLU A 26 -2.81 2.04 10.11
C GLU A 26 -2.33 1.82 11.55
N SER A 27 -2.38 0.57 12.03
CA SER A 27 -1.93 0.22 13.38
C SER A 27 -0.41 0.25 13.57
N LEU A 28 0.36 0.31 12.48
CA LEU A 28 1.83 0.25 12.45
C LEU A 28 2.50 1.58 12.10
N LEU A 29 1.73 2.65 11.78
CA LEU A 29 2.30 3.94 11.34
C LEU A 29 3.22 4.63 12.35
N GLU A 30 2.99 4.45 13.66
CA GLU A 30 3.78 5.09 14.73
C GLU A 30 4.92 4.19 15.26
N VAL A 31 5.18 3.07 14.60
CA VAL A 31 6.19 2.12 15.04
C VAL A 31 7.61 2.69 14.84
N PRO A 32 8.51 2.56 15.83
CA PRO A 32 9.89 3.00 15.67
C PRO A 32 10.63 2.25 14.55
N PRO A 33 11.51 2.94 13.80
CA PRO A 33 12.32 2.29 12.78
C PRO A 33 13.26 1.24 13.37
N GLY A 34 13.63 0.26 12.55
CA GLY A 34 14.52 -0.83 12.95
C GLY A 34 13.86 -1.91 13.82
N THR A 35 12.55 -1.85 14.02
CA THR A 35 11.77 -2.90 14.68
C THR A 35 11.22 -3.91 13.66
N PRO A 36 10.92 -5.14 14.08
CA PRO A 36 10.24 -6.10 13.22
C PRO A 36 8.87 -5.62 12.72
N GLU A 37 8.15 -4.83 13.53
CA GLU A 37 6.89 -4.19 13.17
C GLU A 37 7.07 -3.19 12.02
N ALA A 38 8.17 -2.42 12.00
CA ALA A 38 8.48 -1.51 10.89
C ALA A 38 8.79 -2.29 9.61
N ALA A 39 9.56 -3.38 9.70
CA ALA A 39 9.80 -4.26 8.55
C ALA A 39 8.50 -4.88 8.02
N ARG A 40 7.53 -5.13 8.90
CA ARG A 40 6.21 -5.63 8.53
C ARG A 40 5.35 -4.56 7.83
N LEU A 41 5.41 -3.32 8.29
CA LEU A 41 4.78 -2.17 7.63
C LEU A 41 5.27 -2.04 6.18
N ASP A 42 6.60 -2.09 5.97
CA ASP A 42 7.20 -1.99 4.63
C ASP A 42 6.70 -3.10 3.68
N LEU A 43 6.59 -4.33 4.20
CA LEU A 43 6.10 -5.47 3.42
C LEU A 43 4.62 -5.35 3.10
N LEU A 44 3.78 -4.96 4.06
CA LEU A 44 2.35 -4.74 3.82
C LEU A 44 2.13 -3.63 2.78
N ALA A 45 2.85 -2.51 2.89
CA ALA A 45 2.76 -1.42 1.93
C ALA A 45 3.11 -1.88 0.51
N THR A 46 4.15 -2.72 0.38
CA THR A 46 4.54 -3.29 -0.92
C THR A 46 3.45 -4.19 -1.51
N LEU A 47 2.79 -5.01 -0.68
CA LEU A 47 1.72 -5.90 -1.13
C LEU A 47 0.45 -5.14 -1.50
N VAL A 48 0.13 -4.08 -0.74
CA VAL A 48 -0.98 -3.18 -1.03
C VAL A 48 -0.76 -2.48 -2.37
N ASP A 49 0.41 -1.88 -2.61
CA ASP A 49 0.72 -1.25 -3.91
C ASP A 49 0.57 -2.25 -5.07
N ALA A 50 1.10 -3.47 -4.94
CA ALA A 50 0.94 -4.50 -5.97
C ALA A 50 -0.54 -4.82 -6.28
N TYR A 51 -1.40 -4.91 -5.24
CA TYR A 51 -2.83 -5.13 -5.43
C TYR A 51 -3.50 -3.91 -6.09
N GLU A 52 -3.16 -2.70 -5.66
CA GLU A 52 -3.71 -1.45 -6.21
C GLU A 52 -3.37 -1.25 -7.69
N GLN A 53 -2.14 -1.57 -8.11
CA GLN A 53 -1.76 -1.49 -9.53
C GLN A 53 -2.62 -2.40 -10.42
N GLU A 54 -3.04 -3.56 -9.91
CA GLU A 54 -3.88 -4.50 -10.64
C GLU A 54 -5.37 -4.12 -10.63
N HIS A 55 -5.87 -3.58 -9.51
CA HIS A 55 -7.31 -3.41 -9.27
C HIS A 55 -7.80 -1.96 -9.40
N PHE A 56 -6.92 -0.99 -9.16
CA PHE A 56 -7.21 0.44 -9.18
C PHE A 56 -6.24 1.20 -10.10
N PRO A 57 -6.15 0.84 -11.40
CA PRO A 57 -5.23 1.49 -12.32
C PRO A 57 -5.57 2.98 -12.43
N ILE A 58 -4.55 3.84 -12.32
CA ILE A 58 -4.71 5.28 -12.53
C ILE A 58 -5.10 5.48 -14.01
N PRO A 59 -6.30 6.02 -14.31
CA PRO A 59 -6.68 6.30 -15.68
C PRO A 59 -5.73 7.36 -16.23
N LEU A 60 -5.30 7.19 -17.49
CA LEU A 60 -4.56 8.25 -18.16
C LEU A 60 -5.42 9.52 -18.16
N PRO A 61 -4.82 10.70 -17.87
CA PRO A 61 -5.56 11.95 -17.97
C PRO A 61 -6.09 12.07 -19.40
N ASP A 62 -7.28 12.65 -19.56
CA ASP A 62 -7.81 12.96 -20.89
C ASP A 62 -6.73 13.77 -21.65
N PRO A 63 -6.45 13.45 -22.93
CA PRO A 63 -5.49 14.22 -23.74
C PRO A 63 -5.71 15.74 -23.68
N ILE A 64 -6.94 16.20 -23.45
CA ILE A 64 -7.27 17.61 -23.24
C ILE A 64 -6.77 18.12 -21.89
N GLU A 65 -6.95 17.36 -20.81
CA GLU A 65 -6.44 17.71 -19.46
C GLU A 65 -4.90 17.75 -19.43
N ALA A 66 -4.24 16.85 -20.16
CA ALA A 66 -2.77 16.83 -20.29
C ALA A 66 -2.19 18.12 -20.91
N ILE A 67 -2.97 18.86 -21.70
CA ILE A 67 -2.55 20.12 -22.34
C ILE A 67 -2.65 21.31 -21.38
N VAL A 68 -3.56 21.28 -20.40
CA VAL A 68 -3.77 22.40 -19.47
C VAL A 68 -2.59 22.58 -18.50
N ASN A 69 -1.87 21.51 -18.17
CA ASN A 69 -0.76 21.51 -17.20
C ASN A 69 0.60 22.00 -17.76
N ARG A 70 0.66 22.55 -18.98
CA ARG A 70 1.90 23.00 -19.65
C ARG A 70 2.11 24.53 -19.64
N LYS A 71 1.54 25.25 -18.68
CA LYS A 71 1.81 26.69 -18.51
C LYS A 71 2.75 27.06 -17.36
N ASP A 72 3.37 26.07 -16.70
CA ASP A 72 4.21 26.31 -15.51
C ASP A 72 5.69 25.85 -15.67
N ILE A 73 6.22 25.82 -16.90
CA ILE A 73 7.68 25.74 -17.15
C ILE A 73 8.08 26.84 -18.14
#